data_AF-A0A1L8WIQ5-F1
#
_entry.id   AF-A0A1L8WIQ5-F1
#
_cell.length_a   1.000
_cell.length_b   1.000
_cell.length_c   1.000
_cell.angle_alpha   90.00
_cell.angle_beta   90.00
_cell.angle_gamma   90.00
#
_symmetry.space_group_name_H-M   'P 1'
#
loop_
_entity.id
_entity.type
_entity.pdbx_description
1 polymer ?
#
loop_
_entity_poly.entity_id
_entity_poly.type
_entity_poly.pdbx_seq_one_letter_code
_entity_poly.pdbx_strand_id
1 'polypeptide(L)'
;MINEGLEPERANKELANDLAMAFRIKKVACEYETQRKKYISEAKERQKAVNLLEKKKKLKDIEAITGLSQRQILELRYEYIVSQILNGVHPRDIVNKLNISYSVYKKARNLYITREIIKGISKNDLAERLKVQPEVIEHRKYTYVIEALEKKESVDDVAKQVGCSKNIITDIYILHEIKKNTDVKSLAVQFNCSEKKF
;
A
#
# COMPACT_ATOMS: atom_id res chain seq x y z
N MET A 1 4.35 43.41 60.36
CA MET A 1 3.56 43.27 59.13
C MET A 1 3.48 41.79 58.82
N ILE A 2 2.27 41.24 58.93
CA ILE A 2 1.97 39.82 58.77
C ILE A 2 2.20 39.46 57.30
N ASN A 3 3.07 38.50 57.03
CA ASN A 3 3.17 37.85 55.71
C ASN A 3 3.17 36.32 55.86
N GLU A 4 2.44 35.81 56.85
CA GLU A 4 2.39 34.38 57.20
C GLU A 4 1.25 33.61 56.51
N GLY A 5 0.51 34.24 55.58
CA GLY A 5 -0.67 33.64 54.94
C GLY A 5 -0.44 32.98 53.57
N LEU A 6 0.70 33.18 52.91
CA LEU A 6 0.88 32.87 51.47
C LEU A 6 1.62 31.56 51.15
N GLU A 7 2.33 30.97 52.11
CA GLU A 7 3.13 29.75 51.95
C GLU A 7 2.30 28.46 51.75
N PRO A 8 1.30 28.14 52.62
CA PRO A 8 0.55 26.89 52.49
C PRO A 8 -0.37 26.84 51.27
N GLU A 9 -0.90 27.99 50.81
CA GLU A 9 -1.68 28.06 49.57
C GLU A 9 -0.83 27.81 48.32
N ARG A 10 0.43 28.28 48.32
CA ARG A 10 1.36 28.07 47.21
C ARG A 10 1.78 26.60 47.11
N ALA A 11 2.13 25.99 48.25
CA ALA A 11 2.46 24.57 48.35
C ALA A 11 1.27 23.67 47.93
N ASN A 12 0.03 24.01 48.34
CA ASN A 12 -1.17 23.28 47.92
C ASN A 12 -1.43 23.39 46.41
N LYS A 13 -1.14 24.55 45.81
CA LYS A 13 -1.32 24.77 44.37
C LYS A 13 -0.27 24.03 43.53
N GLU A 14 0.97 23.97 44.01
CA GLU A 14 2.03 23.16 43.39
C GLU A 14 1.72 21.66 43.48
N LEU A 15 1.31 21.18 44.65
CA LEU A 15 0.89 19.78 44.83
C LEU A 15 -0.30 19.42 43.93
N ALA A 16 -1.27 20.32 43.78
CA ALA A 16 -2.40 20.12 42.87
C ALA A 16 -1.97 20.05 41.39
N ASN A 17 -1.00 20.86 40.99
CA ASN A 17 -0.42 20.82 39.64
C ASN A 17 0.35 19.53 39.39
N ASP A 18 1.16 19.08 40.35
CA ASP A 18 1.92 17.83 40.25
C ASP A 18 0.99 16.62 40.17
N LEU A 19 -0.07 16.58 40.98
CA LEU A 19 -1.12 15.55 40.89
C LEU A 19 -1.78 15.57 39.50
N ALA A 20 -2.18 16.75 39.02
CA ALA A 20 -2.81 16.90 37.71
C ALA A 20 -1.88 16.42 36.58
N MET A 21 -0.58 16.71 36.68
CA MET A 21 0.43 16.24 35.73
C MET A 21 0.61 14.72 35.80
N ALA A 22 0.68 14.14 36.99
CA ALA A 22 0.75 12.69 37.18
C ALA A 22 -0.48 11.97 36.60
N PHE A 23 -1.69 12.52 36.79
CA PHE A 23 -2.90 11.98 36.16
C PHE A 23 -2.86 12.06 34.63
N ARG A 24 -2.36 13.16 34.06
CA ARG A 24 -2.20 13.30 32.59
C ARG A 24 -1.20 12.28 32.06
N ILE A 25 -0.05 12.12 32.71
CA ILE A 25 0.98 11.13 32.32
C ILE A 25 0.38 9.72 32.35
N LYS A 26 -0.33 9.36 33.43
CA LYS A 26 -0.97 8.05 33.57
C LYS A 26 -2.01 7.80 32.48
N LYS A 27 -2.79 8.82 32.10
CA LYS A 27 -3.77 8.74 31.01
C LYS A 27 -3.09 8.47 29.66
N VAL A 28 -2.06 9.25 29.32
CA VAL A 28 -1.28 9.07 28.08
C VAL A 28 -0.61 7.70 28.03
N ALA A 29 -0.04 7.24 29.14
CA ALA A 29 0.57 5.91 29.23
C ALA A 29 -0.46 4.80 28.97
N CYS A 30 -1.67 4.90 29.54
CA CYS A 30 -2.76 3.95 29.31
C CYS A 30 -3.22 3.93 27.85
N GLU A 31 -3.36 5.10 27.22
CA GLU A 31 -3.71 5.22 25.79
C GLU A 31 -2.64 4.58 24.90
N TYR A 32 -1.36 4.84 25.19
CA TYR A 32 -0.23 4.24 24.49
C TYR A 32 -0.22 2.72 24.63
N GLU A 33 -0.39 2.18 25.84
CA GLU A 33 -0.46 0.73 26.06
C GLU A 33 -1.62 0.08 25.30
N THR A 34 -2.78 0.74 25.27
CA THR A 34 -3.97 0.27 24.54
C THR A 34 -3.70 0.21 23.04
N GLN A 35 -3.12 1.28 22.47
CA GLN A 35 -2.71 1.31 21.07
C GLN A 35 -1.66 0.24 20.75
N ARG A 36 -0.66 0.08 21.62
CA ARG A 36 0.39 -0.94 21.47
C ARG A 36 -0.19 -2.35 21.47
N LYS A 37 -1.11 -2.66 22.39
CA LYS A 37 -1.80 -3.97 22.44
C LYS A 37 -2.60 -4.22 21.16
N LYS A 38 -3.31 -3.20 20.66
CA LYS A 38 -4.04 -3.28 19.39
C LYS A 38 -3.11 -3.58 18.22
N TYR A 39 -2.01 -2.84 18.09
CA TYR A 39 -1.01 -3.05 17.04
C TYR A 39 -0.42 -4.48 17.06
N ILE A 40 -0.05 -4.98 18.25
CA ILE A 40 0.46 -6.35 18.40
C ILE A 40 -0.58 -7.38 18.00
N SER A 41 -1.85 -7.18 18.38
CA SER A 41 -2.95 -8.08 18.00
C SER A 41 -3.16 -8.10 16.49
N GLU A 42 -3.19 -6.93 15.84
CA GLU A 42 -3.33 -6.83 14.39
C GLU A 42 -2.16 -7.48 13.64
N ALA A 43 -0.93 -7.29 14.11
CA ALA A 43 0.25 -7.95 13.53
C ALA A 43 0.16 -9.48 13.63
N LYS A 44 -0.33 -10.01 14.76
CA LYS A 44 -0.56 -11.45 14.93
C LYS A 44 -1.59 -11.99 13.93
N GLU A 45 -2.71 -11.30 13.74
CA GLU A 45 -3.74 -11.73 12.77
C GLU A 45 -3.24 -11.65 11.32
N ARG A 46 -2.46 -10.62 10.97
CA ARG A 46 -1.80 -10.52 9.66
C ARG A 46 -0.86 -11.70 9.42
N GLN A 47 -0.01 -12.03 10.40
CA GLN A 47 0.91 -13.18 10.28
C GLN A 47 0.14 -14.51 10.16
N LYS A 48 -0.94 -14.67 10.92
CA LYS A 48 -1.81 -15.84 10.84
C LYS A 48 -2.46 -15.96 9.47
N ALA A 49 -2.93 -14.86 8.88
CA ALA A 49 -3.47 -14.84 7.52
C ALA A 49 -2.45 -15.27 6.47
N VAL A 50 -1.21 -14.78 6.55
CA VAL A 50 -0.11 -15.20 5.66
C VAL A 50 0.13 -16.71 5.77
N ASN A 51 0.21 -17.25 6.99
CA ASN A 51 0.39 -18.69 7.20
C ASN A 51 -0.77 -19.51 6.60
N LEU A 52 -2.00 -18.99 6.64
CA LEU A 52 -3.16 -19.65 6.04
C LEU A 52 -3.16 -19.56 4.51
N LEU A 53 -2.69 -18.45 3.94
CA LEU A 53 -2.46 -18.31 2.49
C LEU A 53 -1.47 -19.36 1.98
N GLU A 54 -0.36 -19.57 2.70
CA GLU A 54 0.63 -20.62 2.37
C GLU A 54 0.05 -22.03 2.50
N LYS A 55 -0.90 -22.24 3.42
CA LYS A 55 -1.66 -23.49 3.56
C LYS A 55 -2.80 -23.63 2.54
N LYS A 56 -2.84 -22.76 1.52
CA LYS A 56 -3.80 -22.82 0.40
C LYS A 56 -5.26 -22.75 0.84
N LYS A 57 -5.54 -22.10 1.98
CA LYS A 57 -6.91 -21.91 2.47
C LYS A 57 -7.67 -20.92 1.59
N LYS A 58 -8.98 -21.09 1.47
CA LYS A 58 -9.84 -20.16 0.72
C LYS A 58 -9.91 -18.83 1.46
N LEU A 59 -10.03 -17.71 0.72
CA LEU A 59 -10.07 -16.37 1.32
C LEU A 59 -11.18 -16.21 2.36
N LYS A 60 -12.37 -16.79 2.11
CA LYS A 60 -13.49 -16.79 3.06
C LYS A 60 -13.14 -17.47 4.39
N ASP A 61 -12.39 -18.57 4.34
CA ASP A 61 -11.97 -19.27 5.55
C ASP A 61 -10.96 -18.45 6.34
N ILE A 62 -10.05 -17.77 5.64
CA ILE A 62 -9.05 -16.88 6.25
C ILE A 62 -9.74 -15.70 6.93
N GLU A 63 -10.71 -15.08 6.25
CA GLU A 63 -11.53 -13.98 6.78
C GLU A 63 -12.26 -14.42 8.07
N ALA A 64 -12.92 -15.59 8.06
CA ALA A 64 -13.59 -16.12 9.24
C ALA A 64 -12.63 -16.41 10.42
N ILE A 65 -11.40 -16.87 10.14
CA ILE A 65 -10.42 -17.25 11.18
C ILE A 65 -9.67 -16.05 11.78
N THR A 66 -9.50 -14.97 11.01
CA THR A 66 -8.65 -13.81 11.37
C THR A 66 -9.43 -12.53 11.61
N GLY A 67 -10.69 -12.47 11.17
CA GLY A 67 -11.50 -11.25 11.18
C GLY A 67 -11.05 -10.19 10.17
N LEU A 68 -10.03 -10.47 9.35
CA LEU A 68 -9.58 -9.57 8.29
C LEU A 68 -10.52 -9.64 7.10
N SER A 69 -10.88 -8.49 6.56
CA SER A 69 -11.64 -8.41 5.31
C SER A 69 -10.88 -9.06 4.14
N GLN A 70 -11.59 -9.57 3.14
CA GLN A 70 -10.94 -10.11 1.93
C GLN A 70 -10.01 -9.10 1.27
N ARG A 71 -10.33 -7.80 1.32
CA ARG A 71 -9.44 -6.75 0.81
C ARG A 71 -8.10 -6.76 1.53
N GLN A 72 -8.10 -6.77 2.85
CA GLN A 72 -6.87 -6.82 3.65
C GLN A 72 -6.09 -8.11 3.37
N ILE A 73 -6.77 -9.24 3.20
CA ILE A 73 -6.10 -10.52 2.87
C ILE A 73 -5.46 -10.47 1.48
N LEU A 74 -6.12 -9.85 0.49
CA LEU A 74 -5.57 -9.65 -0.85
C LEU A 74 -4.35 -8.71 -0.83
N GLU A 75 -4.39 -7.66 -0.02
CA GLU A 75 -3.26 -6.75 0.22
C GLU A 75 -2.07 -7.52 0.85
N LEU A 76 -2.31 -8.33 1.89
CA LEU A 76 -1.29 -9.19 2.49
C LEU A 76 -0.70 -10.19 1.48
N ARG A 77 -1.53 -10.78 0.61
CA ARG A 77 -1.05 -11.67 -0.45
C ARG A 77 -0.15 -10.93 -1.44
N TYR A 78 -0.50 -9.71 -1.81
CA TYR A 78 0.36 -8.87 -2.65
C TYR A 78 1.69 -8.57 -1.96
N GLU A 79 1.68 -8.12 -0.70
CA GLU A 79 2.88 -7.82 0.08
C GLU A 79 3.79 -9.04 0.20
N TYR A 80 3.19 -10.21 0.44
CA TYR A 80 3.91 -11.47 0.47
C TYR A 80 4.55 -11.80 -0.89
N ILE A 81 3.81 -11.70 -2.00
CA ILE A 81 4.37 -11.97 -3.34
C ILE A 81 5.57 -11.06 -3.61
N VAL A 82 5.45 -9.77 -3.30
CA VAL A 82 6.53 -8.80 -3.50
C VAL A 82 7.74 -9.14 -2.63
N SER A 83 7.56 -9.49 -1.35
CA SER A 83 8.68 -9.86 -0.49
C SER A 83 9.43 -11.10 -0.99
N GLN A 84 8.71 -12.11 -1.48
CA GLN A 84 9.33 -13.30 -2.07
C GLN A 84 10.09 -12.98 -3.37
N ILE A 85 9.55 -12.08 -4.20
CA ILE A 85 10.25 -11.60 -5.41
C ILE A 85 11.57 -10.92 -5.04
N LEU A 86 11.55 -10.01 -4.06
CA LEU A 86 12.75 -9.28 -3.62
C LEU A 86 13.79 -10.21 -2.98
N ASN A 87 13.35 -11.29 -2.34
CA ASN A 87 14.22 -12.34 -1.83
C ASN A 87 14.78 -13.27 -2.93
N GLY A 88 14.40 -13.08 -4.19
CA GLY A 88 14.87 -13.88 -5.32
C GLY A 88 14.25 -15.28 -5.38
N VAL A 89 13.09 -15.49 -4.75
CA VAL A 89 12.39 -16.77 -4.82
C VAL A 89 11.86 -17.01 -6.23
N HIS A 90 12.03 -18.22 -6.73
CA HIS A 90 11.63 -18.55 -8.09
C HIS A 90 10.11 -18.40 -8.28
N PRO A 91 9.63 -17.80 -9.39
CA PRO A 91 8.20 -17.53 -9.58
C PRO A 91 7.29 -18.74 -9.44
N ARG A 92 7.77 -19.92 -9.88
CA ARG A 92 7.02 -21.19 -9.79
C ARG A 92 6.74 -21.58 -8.34
N ASP A 93 7.69 -21.34 -7.44
CA ASP A 93 7.56 -21.71 -6.02
C ASP A 93 6.55 -20.80 -5.33
N ILE A 94 6.57 -19.50 -5.63
CA ILE A 94 5.59 -18.53 -5.12
C ILE A 94 4.16 -18.93 -5.53
N VAL A 95 3.97 -19.20 -6.83
CA VAL A 95 2.69 -19.59 -7.41
C VAL A 95 2.17 -20.89 -6.80
N ASN A 96 3.04 -21.90 -6.69
CA ASN A 96 2.70 -23.20 -6.11
C ASN A 96 2.38 -23.13 -4.62
N LYS A 97 3.16 -22.34 -3.86
CA LYS A 97 3.00 -22.19 -2.42
C LYS A 97 1.67 -21.50 -2.08
N LEU A 98 1.30 -20.46 -2.84
CA LEU A 98 0.04 -19.72 -2.64
C LEU A 98 -1.16 -20.33 -3.37
N ASN A 99 -0.95 -21.35 -4.22
CA ASN A 99 -1.98 -21.92 -5.09
C ASN A 99 -2.73 -20.86 -5.92
N ILE A 100 -1.98 -19.96 -6.54
CA ILE A 100 -2.51 -18.91 -7.42
C ILE A 100 -2.16 -19.19 -8.87
N SER A 101 -2.74 -18.45 -9.82
CA SER A 101 -2.28 -18.50 -11.21
C SER A 101 -1.03 -17.66 -11.41
N TYR A 102 -0.24 -18.00 -12.43
CA TYR A 102 0.92 -17.18 -12.81
C TYR A 102 0.53 -15.76 -13.23
N SER A 103 -0.71 -15.56 -13.70
CA SER A 103 -1.26 -14.23 -14.01
C SER A 103 -1.35 -13.33 -12.76
N VAL A 104 -1.77 -13.89 -11.61
CA VAL A 104 -1.81 -13.14 -10.34
C VAL A 104 -0.41 -12.72 -9.91
N TYR A 105 0.57 -13.61 -10.03
CA TYR A 105 1.98 -13.29 -9.78
C TYR A 105 2.48 -12.15 -10.71
N LYS A 106 2.22 -12.24 -12.02
CA LYS A 106 2.62 -11.20 -12.98
C LYS A 106 1.97 -9.86 -12.66
N LYS A 107 0.67 -9.84 -12.34
CA LYS A 107 -0.07 -8.62 -11.98
C LYS A 107 0.55 -7.96 -10.74
N ALA A 108 0.88 -8.74 -9.70
CA ALA A 108 1.54 -8.23 -8.50
C ALA A 108 2.95 -7.67 -8.79
N ARG A 109 3.77 -8.37 -9.57
CA ARG A 109 5.09 -7.89 -9.97
C ARG A 109 5.02 -6.59 -10.78
N ASN A 110 4.17 -6.54 -11.79
CA ASN A 110 4.02 -5.35 -12.64
C ASN A 110 3.48 -4.17 -11.84
N LEU A 111 2.55 -4.40 -10.90
CA LEU A 111 2.07 -3.37 -9.96
C LEU A 111 3.20 -2.81 -9.10
N TYR A 112 4.03 -3.69 -8.53
CA TYR A 112 5.20 -3.28 -7.74
C TYR A 112 6.15 -2.42 -8.57
N ILE A 113 6.52 -2.86 -9.77
CA ILE A 113 7.41 -2.10 -10.66
C ILE A 113 6.82 -0.71 -10.96
N THR A 114 5.54 -0.66 -11.33
CA THR A 114 4.85 0.60 -11.67
C THR A 114 4.84 1.57 -10.49
N ARG A 115 4.52 1.07 -9.29
CA ARG A 115 4.51 1.85 -8.05
C ARG A 115 5.88 2.47 -7.76
N GLU A 116 6.95 1.67 -7.83
CA GLU A 116 8.29 2.14 -7.49
C GLU A 116 8.83 3.14 -8.53
N ILE A 117 8.56 2.93 -9.82
CA ILE A 117 8.92 3.89 -10.87
C ILE A 117 8.21 5.23 -10.67
N ILE A 118 6.91 5.22 -10.35
CA ILE A 118 6.15 6.46 -10.10
C ILE A 118 6.62 7.18 -8.84
N LYS A 119 7.12 6.45 -7.84
CA LYS A 119 7.79 7.04 -6.65
C LYS A 119 9.18 7.61 -6.94
N GLY A 120 9.68 7.47 -8.17
CA GLY A 120 10.97 8.01 -8.58
C GLY A 120 12.16 7.07 -8.36
N ILE A 121 11.94 5.78 -8.05
CA ILE A 121 13.04 4.81 -8.02
C ILE A 121 13.57 4.61 -9.44
N SER A 122 14.89 4.66 -9.60
CA SER A 122 15.49 4.52 -10.92
C SER A 122 15.31 3.09 -11.47
N LYS A 123 15.29 2.97 -12.80
CA LYS A 123 15.21 1.64 -13.45
C LYS A 123 16.36 0.72 -13.04
N ASN A 124 17.56 1.28 -12.81
CA ASN A 124 18.75 0.52 -12.47
C ASN A 124 18.65 -0.03 -11.04
N ASP A 125 18.27 0.82 -10.08
CA ASP A 125 18.09 0.39 -8.68
C ASP A 125 17.00 -0.67 -8.57
N LEU A 126 15.91 -0.51 -9.33
CA LEU A 126 14.83 -1.47 -9.33
C LEU A 126 15.24 -2.80 -9.99
N ALA A 127 16.07 -2.74 -11.03
CA ALA A 127 16.61 -3.93 -11.68
C ALA A 127 17.53 -4.72 -10.74
N GLU A 128 18.39 -4.02 -9.99
CA GLU A 128 19.25 -4.61 -8.96
C GLU A 128 18.42 -5.28 -7.86
N ARG A 129 17.43 -4.57 -7.30
CA ARG A 129 16.52 -5.12 -6.27
C ARG A 129 15.79 -6.37 -6.73
N LEU A 130 15.39 -6.40 -8.00
CA LEU A 130 14.64 -7.51 -8.59
C LEU A 130 15.56 -8.58 -9.21
N LYS A 131 16.88 -8.38 -9.20
CA LYS A 131 17.88 -9.26 -9.83
C LYS A 131 17.56 -9.55 -11.30
N VAL A 132 17.17 -8.51 -12.04
CA VAL A 132 16.88 -8.56 -13.48
C VAL A 132 17.70 -7.50 -14.22
N GLN A 133 17.70 -7.58 -15.55
CA GLN A 133 18.33 -6.55 -16.37
C GLN A 133 17.47 -5.28 -16.42
N PRO A 134 18.06 -4.07 -16.48
CA PRO A 134 17.33 -2.80 -16.57
C PRO A 134 16.32 -2.74 -17.73
N GLU A 135 16.62 -3.41 -18.84
CA GLU A 135 15.72 -3.50 -19.99
C GLU A 135 14.40 -4.18 -19.60
N VAL A 136 14.44 -5.17 -18.72
CA VAL A 136 13.21 -5.84 -18.22
C VAL A 136 12.33 -4.85 -17.47
N ILE A 137 12.92 -3.93 -16.71
CA ILE A 137 12.19 -2.87 -16.01
C ILE A 137 11.62 -1.88 -17.02
N GLU A 138 12.42 -1.45 -17.99
CA GLU A 138 12.00 -0.50 -19.03
C GLU A 138 10.79 -0.99 -19.82
N HIS A 139 10.77 -2.26 -20.22
CA HIS A 139 9.64 -2.86 -20.93
C HIS A 139 8.40 -3.05 -20.04
N ARG A 140 8.55 -3.05 -18.70
CA ARG A 140 7.48 -3.40 -17.75
C ARG A 140 6.95 -2.23 -16.94
N LYS A 141 7.63 -1.08 -16.96
CA LYS A 141 7.40 0.03 -16.02
C LYS A 141 5.97 0.55 -15.94
N TYR A 142 5.20 0.40 -17.03
CA TYR A 142 3.80 0.82 -17.08
C TYR A 142 2.84 -0.29 -17.51
N THR A 143 3.30 -1.54 -17.60
CA THR A 143 2.48 -2.66 -18.06
C THR A 143 1.25 -2.87 -17.20
N TYR A 144 1.33 -2.62 -15.88
CA TYR A 144 0.16 -2.73 -15.01
C TYR A 144 -0.98 -1.79 -15.44
N VAL A 145 -0.65 -0.52 -15.66
CA VAL A 145 -1.62 0.51 -16.04
C VAL A 145 -2.24 0.18 -17.39
N ILE A 146 -1.40 -0.15 -18.37
CA ILE A 146 -1.83 -0.51 -19.72
C ILE A 146 -2.80 -1.69 -19.69
N GLU A 147 -2.39 -2.82 -19.09
CA GLU A 147 -3.20 -4.03 -19.04
C GLU A 147 -4.52 -3.83 -18.26
N ALA A 148 -4.53 -2.97 -17.24
CA ALA A 148 -5.74 -2.67 -16.47
C ALA A 148 -6.74 -1.85 -17.29
N LEU A 149 -6.28 -0.81 -17.99
CA LEU A 149 -7.14 0.04 -18.82
C LEU A 149 -7.60 -0.67 -20.10
N GLU A 150 -6.76 -1.51 -20.71
CA GLU A 150 -7.18 -2.39 -21.83
C GLU A 150 -8.29 -3.37 -21.40
N LYS A 151 -8.33 -3.76 -20.11
CA LYS A 151 -9.41 -4.55 -19.49
C LYS A 151 -10.61 -3.72 -19.02
N LYS A 152 -10.63 -2.42 -19.34
CA LYS A 152 -11.69 -1.49 -18.94
C LYS A 152 -11.83 -1.31 -17.42
N GLU A 153 -10.75 -1.53 -16.66
CA GLU A 153 -10.70 -1.11 -15.25
C GLU A 153 -10.82 0.43 -15.19
N SER A 154 -11.50 0.95 -14.16
CA SER A 154 -11.67 2.40 -14.00
C SER A 154 -10.33 3.08 -13.72
N VAL A 155 -10.06 4.23 -14.35
CA VAL A 155 -8.88 5.07 -14.09
C VAL A 155 -8.75 5.38 -12.60
N ASP A 156 -9.88 5.59 -11.91
CA ASP A 156 -9.93 5.89 -10.48
C ASP A 156 -9.40 4.74 -9.62
N ASP A 157 -9.77 3.51 -9.99
CA ASP A 157 -9.38 2.33 -9.25
C ASP A 157 -7.93 1.96 -9.53
N VAL A 158 -7.47 2.13 -10.77
CA VAL A 158 -6.06 1.97 -11.14
C VAL A 158 -5.20 3.00 -10.40
N ALA A 159 -5.62 4.27 -10.35
CA ALA A 159 -4.93 5.33 -9.63
C ALA A 159 -4.81 5.02 -8.13
N LYS A 160 -5.89 4.53 -7.49
CA LYS A 160 -5.87 4.07 -6.09
C LYS A 160 -4.93 2.89 -5.87
N GLN A 161 -4.96 1.90 -6.78
CA GLN A 161 -4.09 0.73 -6.68
C GLN A 161 -2.63 1.11 -6.89
N VAL A 162 -2.31 2.01 -7.81
CA VAL A 162 -0.94 2.47 -8.05
C VAL A 162 -0.49 3.46 -6.96
N GLY A 163 -1.42 4.20 -6.34
CA GLY A 163 -1.10 5.21 -5.33
C GLY A 163 -0.63 6.51 -5.95
N CYS A 164 -1.24 6.94 -7.06
CA CYS A 164 -0.91 8.18 -7.76
C CYS A 164 -2.18 8.95 -8.19
N SER A 165 -2.00 10.13 -8.78
CA SER A 165 -3.12 10.89 -9.33
C SER A 165 -3.67 10.23 -10.60
N LYS A 166 -4.94 10.49 -10.91
CA LYS A 166 -5.60 10.04 -12.14
C LYS A 166 -4.88 10.57 -13.39
N ASN A 167 -4.38 11.81 -13.33
CA ASN A 167 -3.66 12.44 -14.44
C ASN A 167 -2.42 11.63 -14.82
N ILE A 168 -1.64 11.16 -13.85
CA ILE A 168 -0.47 10.30 -14.13
C ILE A 168 -0.88 9.01 -14.85
N ILE A 169 -1.98 8.38 -14.43
CA ILE A 169 -2.51 7.17 -15.08
C ILE A 169 -2.94 7.46 -16.52
N THR A 170 -3.67 8.55 -16.73
CA THR A 170 -4.12 9.00 -18.05
C THR A 170 -2.94 9.31 -18.96
N ASP A 171 -1.94 10.07 -18.50
CA ASP A 171 -0.75 10.45 -19.27
C ASP A 171 0.03 9.21 -19.71
N ILE A 172 0.24 8.25 -18.80
CA ILE A 172 0.90 6.97 -19.13
C ILE A 172 0.18 6.26 -20.27
N TYR A 173 -1.15 6.17 -20.20
CA TYR A 173 -1.94 5.45 -21.19
C TYR A 173 -2.01 6.17 -22.54
N ILE A 174 -2.21 7.50 -22.53
CA ILE A 174 -2.20 8.32 -23.76
C ILE A 174 -0.85 8.21 -24.47
N LEU A 175 0.26 8.35 -23.74
CA LEU A 175 1.60 8.23 -24.33
C LEU A 175 1.85 6.84 -24.93
N HIS A 176 1.28 5.78 -24.32
CA HIS A 176 1.35 4.43 -24.85
C HIS A 176 0.56 4.27 -26.16
N GLU A 177 -0.67 4.78 -26.20
CA GLU A 177 -1.53 4.70 -27.38
C GLU A 177 -1.00 5.56 -28.55
N ILE A 178 -0.44 6.74 -28.27
CA ILE A 178 0.25 7.55 -29.29
C ILE A 178 1.43 6.77 -29.90
N LYS A 179 2.22 6.06 -29.08
CA LYS A 179 3.32 5.23 -29.58
C LYS A 179 2.86 4.05 -30.44
N LYS A 180 1.61 3.61 -30.29
CA LYS A 180 0.96 2.60 -31.15
C LYS A 180 0.35 3.21 -32.43
N ASN A 181 0.46 4.51 -32.65
CA ASN A 181 -0.21 5.26 -33.71
C ASN A 181 -1.75 5.23 -33.62
N THR A 182 -2.31 5.16 -32.40
CA THR A 182 -3.75 5.29 -32.19
C THR A 182 -4.20 6.72 -32.52
N ASP A 183 -5.34 6.84 -33.19
CA ASP A 183 -5.93 8.13 -33.55
C ASP A 183 -6.29 8.98 -32.31
N VAL A 184 -5.87 10.25 -32.35
CA VAL A 184 -6.02 11.18 -31.22
C VAL A 184 -7.49 11.49 -30.92
N LYS A 185 -8.36 11.52 -31.94
CA LYS A 185 -9.80 11.77 -31.73
C LYS A 185 -10.45 10.63 -30.94
N SER A 186 -10.03 9.40 -31.21
CA SER A 186 -10.49 8.21 -30.49
C SER A 186 -10.08 8.24 -29.01
N LEU A 187 -8.88 8.73 -28.70
CA LEU A 187 -8.43 8.94 -27.32
C LEU A 187 -9.19 10.08 -26.62
N ALA A 188 -9.48 11.18 -27.31
CA ALA A 188 -10.24 12.30 -26.75
C ALA A 188 -11.65 11.88 -26.33
N VAL A 189 -12.33 11.05 -27.14
CA VAL A 189 -13.64 10.47 -26.80
C VAL A 189 -13.54 9.55 -25.58
N GLN A 190 -12.53 8.67 -25.53
CA GLN A 190 -12.33 7.73 -24.42
C GLN A 190 -12.12 8.43 -23.06
N PHE A 191 -11.39 9.55 -23.06
CA PHE A 191 -11.11 10.32 -21.84
C PHE A 191 -12.07 11.49 -21.62
N ASN A 192 -13.15 11.59 -22.41
CA ASN A 192 -14.16 12.64 -22.34
C ASN A 192 -13.54 14.06 -22.38
N CYS A 193 -12.50 14.23 -23.18
CA CYS A 193 -11.88 15.51 -23.44
C CYS A 193 -12.65 16.21 -24.57
N SER A 194 -13.36 17.28 -24.25
CA SER A 194 -13.91 18.15 -25.30
C SER A 194 -12.76 18.93 -25.94
N GLU A 195 -12.71 18.94 -27.28
CA GLU A 195 -11.82 19.83 -28.03
C GLU A 195 -12.12 21.28 -27.59
N LYS A 196 -11.26 21.87 -26.74
CA LYS A 196 -11.22 23.32 -26.66
C LYS A 196 -10.55 23.78 -27.95
N LYS A 197 -11.37 24.30 -28.86
CA LYS A 197 -10.90 25.09 -30.00
C LYS A 197 -9.99 26.19 -29.46
N PHE A 198 -8.72 26.15 -29.83
CA PHE A 198 -7.80 27.27 -29.69
C PHE A 198 -8.04 28.25 -30.83
#